data_AF-A0A4E0QXC7-F1
#
_entry.id   AF-A0A4E0QXC7-F1
#
_cell.length_a   1.000
_cell.length_b   1.000
_cell.length_c   1.000
_cell.angle_alpha   90.00
_cell.angle_beta   90.00
_cell.angle_gamma   90.00
#
_symmetry.space_group_name_H-M   'P 1'
#
loop_
_entity.id
_entity.type
_entity.pdbx_description
1 polymer ?
#
loop_
_entity_poly.entity_id
_entity_poly.type
_entity_poly.pdbx_seq_one_letter_code
_entity_poly.pdbx_strand_id
1 'polypeptide(L)'
;MALSTGTTKCLAVSFAKQSHVPSCAMNIFDLFMSFKYINITDQRNPWLSQAIQNCYLLGHFEPYVLLVGGSDCHLQVVKLSWMRSQLKSPFGFTIETISDAGGLLMRRVPQYMAMRLEEVICQLLWQNTQIEPSCSIEKLMSCLRNVYRDLQPRPPSYDAVRSALSALVTAGAVYFSGKYFPFTLLSFQAH
;
A
#
# COMPACT_ATOMS: atom_id res chain seq x y z
N MET A 1 -13.20 3.95 -30.36
CA MET A 1 -13.95 3.29 -29.27
C MET A 1 -13.31 3.69 -27.95
N ALA A 2 -13.95 4.58 -27.20
CA ALA A 2 -13.44 5.04 -25.91
C ALA A 2 -13.56 3.88 -24.91
N LEU A 3 -12.44 3.47 -24.31
CA LEU A 3 -12.48 2.63 -23.13
C LEU A 3 -13.16 3.44 -22.03
N SER A 4 -14.42 3.11 -21.76
CA SER A 4 -15.09 3.41 -20.49
C SER A 4 -14.34 2.62 -19.42
N THR A 5 -13.22 3.18 -18.93
CA THR A 5 -12.66 2.78 -17.66
C THR A 5 -13.65 3.26 -16.62
N GLY A 6 -14.48 2.35 -16.12
CA GLY A 6 -15.35 2.61 -14.98
C GLY A 6 -14.48 2.95 -13.77
N THR A 7 -14.11 4.22 -13.65
CA THR A 7 -13.52 4.74 -12.42
C THR A 7 -14.60 4.61 -11.38
N THR A 8 -14.40 3.76 -10.38
CA THR A 8 -15.22 3.78 -9.18
C THR A 8 -15.09 5.18 -8.60
N LYS A 9 -16.09 6.03 -8.85
CA LYS A 9 -16.13 7.37 -8.32
C LYS A 9 -16.51 7.26 -6.87
N CYS A 10 -15.65 7.76 -6.01
CA CYS A 10 -15.91 7.86 -4.59
C CYS A 10 -15.51 9.25 -4.11
N LEU A 11 -16.11 9.67 -3.01
CA LEU A 11 -15.74 10.89 -2.32
C LEU A 11 -14.90 10.54 -1.10
N ALA A 12 -13.77 11.21 -0.95
CA ALA A 12 -13.05 11.25 0.31
C ALA A 12 -13.61 12.41 1.14
N VAL A 13 -14.18 12.08 2.31
CA VAL A 13 -14.70 13.05 3.28
C VAL A 13 -13.76 13.05 4.48
N SER A 14 -13.02 14.14 4.69
CA SER A 14 -12.10 14.29 5.82
C SER A 14 -12.82 14.90 7.02
N PHE A 15 -12.58 14.35 8.20
CA PHE A 15 -13.10 14.86 9.46
C PHE A 15 -11.96 15.24 10.41
N ALA A 16 -12.09 16.39 11.08
CA ALA A 16 -11.29 16.72 12.26
C ALA A 16 -12.08 16.45 13.53
N LYS A 17 -11.46 15.82 14.52
CA LYS A 17 -12.04 15.63 15.85
C LYS A 17 -11.94 16.93 16.65
N GLN A 18 -13.06 17.43 17.16
CA GLN A 18 -13.15 18.76 17.78
C GLN A 18 -12.86 18.79 19.29
N SER A 19 -12.39 17.68 19.89
CA SER A 19 -12.12 17.61 21.34
C SER A 19 -10.96 16.69 21.73
N HIS A 20 -10.16 17.18 22.69
CA HIS A 20 -9.03 16.51 23.35
C HIS A 20 -9.45 15.56 24.49
N VAL A 21 -10.76 15.40 24.72
CA VAL A 21 -11.30 14.46 25.70
C VAL A 21 -11.17 13.04 25.13
N PRO A 22 -10.68 12.06 25.92
CA PRO A 22 -10.64 10.65 25.50
C PRO A 22 -12.07 10.13 25.44
N SER A 23 -12.77 10.47 24.36
CA SER A 23 -14.00 9.78 24.00
C SER A 23 -13.63 8.35 23.66
N CYS A 24 -14.47 7.41 24.09
CA CYS A 24 -14.45 6.01 23.66
C CYS A 24 -14.12 5.93 22.16
N ALA A 25 -13.26 4.99 21.76
CA ALA A 25 -12.83 4.84 20.38
C ALA A 25 -14.07 4.75 19.48
N MET A 26 -14.41 5.84 18.80
CA MET A 26 -15.52 5.86 17.86
C MET A 26 -15.12 4.99 16.69
N ASN A 27 -15.88 3.92 16.46
CA ASN A 27 -15.66 3.10 15.29
C ASN A 27 -15.92 3.96 14.05
N ILE A 28 -15.12 3.77 13.01
CA ILE A 28 -15.28 4.46 11.73
C ILE A 28 -16.66 4.24 11.11
N PHE A 29 -17.25 3.07 11.35
CA PHE A 29 -18.61 2.77 10.94
C PHE A 29 -19.64 3.62 11.69
N ASP A 30 -19.43 3.86 12.98
CA ASP A 30 -20.29 4.74 13.78
C ASP A 30 -20.17 6.19 13.33
N LEU A 31 -18.98 6.64 12.92
CA LEU A 31 -18.77 7.95 12.31
C LEU A 31 -19.57 8.07 11.00
N PHE A 32 -19.49 7.07 10.12
CA PHE A 32 -20.25 7.05 8.87
C PHE A 32 -21.76 7.04 9.13
N MET A 33 -22.25 6.22 10.06
CA MET A 33 -23.66 6.17 10.42
C MET A 33 -24.14 7.48 11.05
N SER A 34 -23.34 8.11 11.90
CA SER A 34 -23.62 9.43 12.46
C SER A 34 -23.69 10.51 11.38
N PHE A 35 -22.76 10.48 10.41
CA PHE A 35 -22.78 11.37 9.25
C PHE A 35 -24.05 11.19 8.41
N LYS A 36 -24.48 9.94 8.15
CA LYS A 36 -25.75 9.68 7.46
C LYS A 36 -26.93 10.19 8.26
N TYR A 37 -27.02 9.82 9.53
CA TYR A 37 -28.13 10.16 10.41
C TYR A 37 -28.35 11.67 10.49
N ILE A 38 -27.30 12.46 10.76
CA ILE A 38 -27.42 13.90 10.94
C ILE A 38 -27.79 14.64 9.64
N ASN A 39 -27.41 14.10 8.49
CA ASN A 39 -27.70 14.71 7.20
C ASN A 39 -29.00 14.21 6.53
N ILE A 40 -29.58 13.13 7.04
CA ILE A 40 -30.92 12.65 6.66
C ILE A 40 -31.98 13.28 7.57
N THR A 41 -31.70 13.36 8.87
CA THR A 41 -32.63 13.90 9.87
C THR A 41 -32.67 15.42 9.81
N ASP A 42 -33.87 16.01 9.79
CA ASP A 42 -34.06 17.46 9.79
C ASP A 42 -33.36 18.19 8.62
N GLN A 43 -33.36 17.54 7.44
CA GLN A 43 -32.79 18.11 6.23
C GLN A 43 -33.88 18.72 5.35
N ARG A 44 -33.69 19.99 4.94
CA ARG A 44 -34.66 20.72 4.10
C ARG A 44 -34.57 20.32 2.62
N ASN A 45 -33.46 19.72 2.22
CA ASN A 45 -33.22 19.28 0.84
C ASN A 45 -33.48 17.77 0.69
N PRO A 46 -34.61 17.35 0.10
CA PRO A 46 -34.96 15.93 -0.05
C PRO A 46 -33.99 15.17 -0.97
N TRP A 47 -33.34 15.86 -1.91
CA TRP A 47 -32.34 15.28 -2.79
C TRP A 47 -31.07 14.90 -2.03
N LEU A 48 -30.68 15.73 -1.05
CA LEU A 48 -29.52 15.46 -0.21
C LEU A 48 -29.77 14.27 0.72
N SER A 49 -30.94 14.22 1.37
CA SER A 49 -31.30 13.09 2.22
C SER A 49 -31.34 11.79 1.42
N GLN A 50 -31.95 11.80 0.23
CA GLN A 50 -31.98 10.64 -0.66
C GLN A 50 -30.57 10.25 -1.14
N ALA A 51 -29.74 11.23 -1.52
CA ALA A 51 -28.37 10.96 -1.96
C ALA A 51 -27.55 10.30 -0.85
N ILE A 52 -27.59 10.83 0.37
CA ILE A 52 -26.85 10.29 1.52
C ILE A 52 -27.39 8.93 1.95
N GLN A 53 -28.70 8.72 1.90
CA GLN A 53 -29.31 7.41 2.17
C GLN A 53 -28.76 6.32 1.25
N ASN A 54 -28.60 6.64 -0.05
CA ASN A 54 -28.08 5.73 -1.07
C ASN A 54 -26.54 5.69 -1.15
N CYS A 55 -25.83 6.48 -0.36
CA CYS A 55 -24.38 6.38 -0.22
C CYS A 55 -24.01 5.24 0.74
N TYR A 56 -22.89 4.58 0.46
CA TYR A 56 -22.34 3.47 1.25
C TYR A 56 -20.85 3.68 1.54
N LEU A 57 -20.37 3.06 2.62
CA LEU A 57 -18.97 3.15 3.02
C LEU A 57 -18.14 2.15 2.19
N LEU A 58 -17.13 2.65 1.49
CA LEU A 58 -16.15 1.84 0.77
C LEU A 58 -14.94 1.46 1.63
N GLY A 59 -14.60 2.31 2.60
CA GLY A 59 -13.45 2.14 3.47
C GLY A 59 -13.06 3.46 4.14
N HIS A 60 -11.87 3.49 4.73
CA HIS A 60 -11.35 4.68 5.39
C HIS A 60 -9.83 4.77 5.30
N PHE A 61 -9.31 5.98 5.54
CA PHE A 61 -7.91 6.22 5.87
C PHE A 61 -7.83 6.87 7.25
N GLU A 62 -6.80 6.52 8.01
CA GLU A 62 -6.52 7.18 9.27
C GLU A 62 -6.05 8.64 9.02
N PRO A 63 -6.36 9.58 9.93
CA PRO A 63 -7.07 9.37 11.19
C PRO A 63 -8.61 9.31 11.03
N TYR A 64 -9.23 10.10 10.16
CA TYR A 64 -10.70 10.14 10.01
C TYR A 64 -11.13 10.54 8.58
N VAL A 65 -10.68 9.83 7.56
CA VAL A 65 -11.13 10.04 6.18
C VAL A 65 -12.04 8.90 5.77
N LEU A 66 -13.29 9.20 5.41
CA LEU A 66 -14.25 8.22 4.90
C LEU A 66 -14.23 8.19 3.37
N LEU A 67 -14.15 7.00 2.80
CA LEU A 67 -14.39 6.78 1.38
C LEU A 67 -15.87 6.44 1.17
N VAL A 68 -16.61 7.36 0.58
CA VAL A 68 -18.05 7.25 0.35
C VAL A 68 -18.31 6.91 -1.10
N GLY A 69 -18.96 5.77 -1.33
CA GLY A 69 -19.43 5.31 -2.64
C GLY A 69 -20.90 5.60 -2.86
N GLY A 70 -21.31 5.67 -4.12
CA GLY A 70 -22.67 5.96 -4.55
C GLY A 70 -22.75 6.08 -6.07
N SER A 71 -23.94 6.30 -6.62
CA SER A 71 -24.07 6.65 -8.04
C SER A 71 -23.51 8.06 -8.31
N ASP A 72 -23.14 8.33 -9.56
CA ASP A 72 -22.63 9.64 -9.99
C ASP A 72 -23.55 10.80 -9.58
N CYS A 73 -24.87 10.62 -9.73
CA CYS A 73 -25.84 11.64 -9.37
C CYS A 73 -25.87 11.90 -7.86
N HIS A 74 -25.84 10.86 -7.03
CA HIS A 74 -25.85 11.00 -5.57
C HIS A 74 -24.56 11.64 -5.07
N LEU A 75 -23.39 11.21 -5.56
CA LEU A 75 -22.12 11.81 -5.17
C LEU A 75 -22.03 13.28 -5.61
N GLN A 76 -22.58 13.61 -6.78
CA GLN A 76 -22.64 15.01 -7.23
C GLN A 76 -23.54 15.87 -6.32
N VAL A 77 -24.68 15.34 -5.87
CA VAL A 77 -25.55 16.04 -4.91
C VAL A 77 -24.82 16.29 -3.58
N VAL A 78 -24.10 15.30 -3.04
CA VAL A 78 -23.31 15.46 -1.82
C VAL A 78 -22.26 16.57 -1.98
N LYS A 79 -21.52 16.59 -3.11
CA LYS A 79 -20.55 17.66 -3.41
C LYS A 79 -21.18 19.04 -3.49
N LEU A 80 -22.29 19.17 -4.21
CA LEU A 80 -22.99 20.45 -4.36
C LEU A 80 -23.54 20.95 -3.01
N SER A 81 -24.01 20.03 -2.16
CA SER A 81 -24.47 20.37 -0.81
C SER A 81 -23.32 20.78 0.11
N TRP A 82 -22.13 20.19 -0.01
CA TRP A 82 -20.93 20.68 0.66
C TRP A 82 -20.58 22.12 0.26
N MET A 83 -20.51 22.38 -1.05
CA MET A 83 -20.20 23.72 -1.57
C MET A 83 -21.18 24.80 -1.11
N ARG A 84 -22.42 24.42 -0.81
CA ARG A 84 -23.49 25.30 -0.32
C ARG A 84 -23.60 25.31 1.20
N SER A 85 -22.67 24.69 1.92
CA SER A 85 -22.67 24.56 3.38
C SER A 85 -23.96 23.93 3.94
N GLN A 86 -24.57 23.00 3.20
CA GLN A 86 -25.79 22.29 3.59
C GLN A 86 -25.51 20.97 4.32
N LEU A 87 -24.27 20.48 4.27
CA LEU A 87 -23.84 19.30 5.02
C LEU A 87 -23.58 19.65 6.48
N LYS A 88 -24.14 18.84 7.36
CA LYS A 88 -23.96 18.91 8.81
C LYS A 88 -22.85 17.94 9.23
N SER A 89 -22.00 18.39 10.16
CA SER A 89 -20.97 17.53 10.74
C SER A 89 -21.54 16.67 11.86
N PRO A 90 -21.12 15.40 12.02
CA PRO A 90 -21.53 14.56 13.13
C PRO A 90 -20.93 15.06 14.46
N PHE A 91 -21.55 14.67 15.58
CA PHE A 91 -21.16 15.14 16.91
C PHE A 91 -19.68 14.83 17.23
N GLY A 92 -18.93 15.83 17.71
CA GLY A 92 -17.51 15.69 18.04
C GLY A 92 -16.56 15.72 16.85
N PHE A 93 -17.08 15.91 15.63
CA PHE A 93 -16.29 16.02 14.41
C PHE A 93 -16.67 17.26 13.60
N THR A 94 -15.76 17.71 12.75
CA THR A 94 -15.99 18.75 11.75
C THR A 94 -15.56 18.22 10.40
N ILE A 95 -16.43 18.30 9.39
CA ILE A 95 -16.06 18.01 8.01
C ILE A 95 -15.08 19.12 7.58
N GLU A 96 -13.86 18.73 7.21
CA GLU A 96 -12.84 19.67 6.75
C GLU A 96 -12.87 19.81 5.24
N THR A 97 -12.90 18.67 4.54
CA THR A 97 -12.79 18.62 3.09
C THR A 97 -13.64 17.49 2.51
N ILE A 98 -14.15 17.71 1.29
CA ILE A 98 -14.74 16.69 0.43
C ILE A 98 -14.04 16.75 -0.92
N SER A 99 -13.46 15.62 -1.33
CA SER A 99 -12.64 15.52 -2.54
C SER A 99 -13.07 14.33 -3.38
N ASP A 100 -13.01 14.47 -4.71
CA ASP A 100 -13.13 13.34 -5.61
C ASP A 100 -11.91 12.42 -5.44
N ALA A 101 -12.14 11.15 -5.07
CA ALA A 101 -11.10 10.13 -4.89
C ALA A 101 -10.99 9.16 -6.09
N GLY A 102 -11.60 9.53 -7.22
CA GLY A 102 -11.47 8.85 -8.50
C GLY A 102 -10.07 8.98 -9.09
N GLY A 103 -9.11 8.21 -8.56
CA GLY A 103 -7.71 8.27 -8.96
C GLY A 103 -6.71 7.64 -7.99
N LEU A 104 -7.17 6.95 -6.94
CA LEU A 104 -6.28 6.20 -6.05
C LEU A 104 -5.49 5.14 -6.85
N LEU A 105 -4.23 5.45 -7.15
CA LEU A 105 -3.29 4.56 -7.82
C LEU A 105 -2.87 3.46 -6.85
N MET A 106 -3.68 2.40 -6.78
CA MET A 106 -3.31 1.18 -6.06
C MET A 106 -2.26 0.43 -6.88
N ARG A 107 -0.99 0.53 -6.45
CA ARG A 107 0.07 -0.28 -7.03
C ARG A 107 -0.04 -1.70 -6.46
N ARG A 108 -0.42 -2.66 -7.31
CA ARG A 108 -0.36 -4.08 -6.94
C ARG A 108 1.09 -4.44 -6.59
N VAL A 109 1.32 -4.86 -5.35
CA VAL A 109 2.57 -5.52 -4.96
C VAL A 109 2.42 -7.00 -5.34
N PRO A 110 3.16 -7.52 -6.32
CA PRO A 110 3.09 -8.94 -6.65
C PRO A 110 3.59 -9.76 -5.45
N GLN A 111 2.90 -10.86 -5.15
CA GLN A 111 3.43 -11.88 -4.24
C GLN A 111 4.45 -12.71 -5.04
N TYR A 112 5.71 -12.78 -4.56
CA TYR A 112 6.74 -13.59 -5.19
C TYR A 112 6.61 -15.04 -4.70
N MET A 113 6.37 -15.99 -5.62
CA MET A 113 6.36 -17.44 -5.34
C MET A 113 7.78 -18.03 -5.23
N ALA A 114 8.83 -17.22 -5.47
CA ALA A 114 10.23 -17.59 -5.31
C ALA A 114 11.04 -16.34 -4.91
N MET A 115 11.99 -16.50 -4.00
CA MET A 115 12.98 -15.45 -3.70
C MET A 115 13.69 -15.02 -4.98
N ARG A 116 14.00 -13.72 -5.09
CA ARG A 116 14.79 -13.21 -6.22
C ARG A 116 16.20 -13.81 -6.15
N LEU A 117 16.86 -14.02 -7.29
CA LEU A 117 18.18 -14.65 -7.33
C LEU A 117 19.21 -13.86 -6.50
N GLU A 118 19.07 -12.54 -6.49
CA GLU A 118 19.85 -11.59 -5.70
C GLU A 118 19.71 -11.85 -4.19
N GLU A 119 18.50 -12.15 -3.70
CA GLU A 119 18.23 -12.46 -2.30
C GLU A 119 18.85 -13.80 -1.89
N VAL A 120 18.70 -14.82 -2.74
CA VAL A 120 19.29 -16.15 -2.52
C VAL A 120 20.83 -16.05 -2.52
N ILE A 121 21.41 -15.25 -3.43
CA ILE A 121 22.85 -15.00 -3.47
C ILE A 121 23.32 -14.29 -2.20
N CYS A 122 22.62 -13.24 -1.75
CA CYS A 122 22.96 -12.54 -0.50
C CYS A 122 22.93 -13.50 0.70
N GLN A 123 21.90 -14.35 0.80
CA GLN A 123 21.78 -15.32 1.89
C GLN A 123 22.90 -16.36 1.85
N LEU A 124 23.24 -16.89 0.67
CA LEU A 124 24.32 -17.86 0.51
C LEU A 124 25.71 -17.26 0.78
N LEU A 125 25.94 -16.02 0.34
CA LEU A 125 27.16 -15.28 0.66
C LEU A 125 27.25 -15.08 2.17
N TRP A 126 26.18 -14.61 2.82
CA TRP A 126 26.12 -14.48 4.26
C TRP A 126 26.48 -15.79 4.97
N GLN A 127 25.82 -16.90 4.61
CA GLN A 127 26.08 -18.22 5.22
C GLN A 127 27.52 -18.69 5.02
N ASN A 128 28.07 -18.55 3.81
CA ASN A 128 29.45 -18.95 3.54
C ASN A 128 30.46 -18.06 4.28
N THR A 129 30.17 -16.76 4.42
CA THR A 129 31.05 -15.81 5.11
C THR A 129 31.13 -16.04 6.62
N GLN A 130 30.16 -16.73 7.23
CA GLN A 130 30.25 -17.18 8.63
C GLN A 130 31.31 -18.27 8.84
N ILE A 131 31.64 -19.02 7.79
CA ILE A 131 32.55 -20.17 7.83
C ILE A 131 33.93 -19.79 7.27
N GLU A 132 33.97 -18.99 6.22
CA GLU A 132 35.20 -18.59 5.53
C GLU A 132 35.12 -17.12 5.13
N PRO A 133 36.15 -16.29 5.38
CA PRO A 133 36.09 -14.83 5.21
C PRO A 133 35.91 -14.36 3.75
N SER A 134 35.92 -15.27 2.78
CA SER A 134 35.71 -14.96 1.37
C SER A 134 34.99 -16.10 0.65
N CYS A 135 34.11 -15.76 -0.30
CA CYS A 135 33.41 -16.73 -1.13
C CYS A 135 33.86 -16.58 -2.59
N SER A 136 34.29 -17.67 -3.23
CA SER A 136 34.56 -17.68 -4.67
C SER A 136 33.26 -17.89 -5.47
N ILE A 137 33.24 -17.47 -6.73
CA ILE A 137 32.07 -17.65 -7.60
C ILE A 137 31.75 -19.14 -7.82
N GLU A 138 32.78 -20.00 -7.89
CA GLU A 138 32.63 -21.44 -8.05
C GLU A 138 31.97 -22.07 -6.83
N LYS A 139 32.35 -21.62 -5.62
CA LYS A 139 31.74 -22.06 -4.36
C LYS A 139 30.28 -21.61 -4.27
N LEU A 140 30.00 -20.35 -4.62
CA LEU A 140 28.63 -19.82 -4.70
C LEU A 140 27.76 -20.60 -5.69
N MET A 141 28.29 -20.91 -6.88
CA MET A 141 27.60 -21.72 -7.89
C MET A 141 27.34 -23.17 -7.43
N SER A 142 28.22 -23.72 -6.59
CA SER A 142 28.00 -25.02 -5.95
C SER A 142 26.87 -24.95 -4.91
N CYS A 143 26.88 -23.93 -4.05
CA CYS A 143 25.83 -23.70 -3.06
C CYS A 143 24.46 -23.45 -3.71
N LEU A 144 24.40 -22.63 -4.77
CA LEU A 144 23.17 -22.39 -5.54
C LEU A 144 22.62 -23.69 -6.14
N ARG A 145 23.49 -24.53 -6.71
CA ARG A 145 23.06 -25.86 -7.22
C ARG A 145 22.48 -26.75 -6.13
N ASN A 146 22.99 -26.66 -4.91
CA ASN A 146 22.44 -27.41 -3.78
C ASN A 146 21.10 -26.85 -3.30
N VAL A 147 20.95 -25.53 -3.18
CA VAL A 147 19.68 -24.89 -2.80
C VAL A 147 18.59 -25.17 -3.83
N TYR A 148 18.90 -25.06 -5.12
CA TYR A 148 17.91 -25.28 -6.18
C TYR A 148 17.63 -26.75 -6.48
N ARG A 149 18.40 -27.69 -5.90
CA ARG A 149 18.21 -29.14 -6.10
C ARG A 149 16.79 -29.59 -5.73
N ASP A 150 16.25 -29.02 -4.65
CA ASP A 150 14.95 -29.41 -4.09
C ASP A 150 13.82 -28.43 -4.45
N LEU A 151 14.17 -27.27 -5.04
CA LEU A 151 13.22 -26.17 -5.29
C LEU A 151 12.78 -26.08 -6.75
N GLN A 152 13.65 -26.34 -7.73
CA GLN A 152 13.32 -26.21 -9.15
C GLN A 152 14.11 -27.17 -10.05
N PRO A 153 13.59 -27.54 -11.23
CA PRO A 153 14.25 -28.49 -12.14
C PRO A 153 15.54 -27.94 -12.79
N ARG A 154 15.82 -26.64 -12.71
CA ARG A 154 17.00 -26.05 -13.33
C ARG A 154 17.64 -24.97 -12.45
N PRO A 155 18.92 -25.10 -12.07
CA PRO A 155 19.63 -24.06 -11.34
C PRO A 155 19.86 -22.82 -12.22
N PRO A 156 20.05 -21.63 -11.61
CA PRO A 156 20.33 -20.40 -12.35
C PRO A 156 21.62 -20.54 -13.19
N SER A 157 21.60 -19.97 -14.39
CA SER A 157 22.77 -19.97 -15.29
C SER A 157 23.87 -19.07 -14.73
N TYR A 158 25.11 -19.34 -15.15
CA TYR A 158 26.27 -18.53 -14.75
C TYR A 158 26.09 -17.05 -15.11
N ASP A 159 25.53 -16.76 -16.29
CA ASP A 159 25.27 -15.38 -16.73
C ASP A 159 24.20 -14.68 -15.87
N ALA A 160 23.17 -15.41 -15.44
CA ALA A 160 22.15 -14.88 -14.54
C ALA A 160 22.75 -14.55 -13.15
N VAL A 161 23.61 -15.44 -12.63
CA VAL A 161 24.32 -15.21 -11.35
C VAL A 161 25.28 -14.03 -11.47
N ARG A 162 26.01 -13.90 -12.59
CA ARG A 162 26.92 -12.78 -12.83
C ARG A 162 26.18 -11.45 -13.00
N SER A 163 25.02 -11.46 -13.67
CA SER A 163 24.15 -10.29 -13.77
C SER A 163 23.58 -9.88 -12.41
N ALA A 164 23.09 -10.83 -11.61
CA ALA A 164 22.63 -10.58 -10.25
C ALA A 164 23.74 -10.04 -9.33
N LEU A 165 24.94 -10.61 -9.40
CA LEU A 165 26.11 -10.09 -8.68
C LEU A 165 26.47 -8.67 -9.11
N SER A 166 26.41 -8.37 -10.42
CA SER A 166 26.67 -7.00 -10.90
C SER A 166 25.66 -6.01 -10.35
N ALA A 167 24.37 -6.37 -10.28
CA ALA A 167 23.33 -5.56 -9.69
C ALA A 167 23.55 -5.34 -8.18
N LEU A 168 23.95 -6.38 -7.45
CA LEU A 168 24.28 -6.31 -6.02
C LEU A 168 25.51 -5.44 -5.75
N VAL A 169 26.52 -5.48 -6.62
CA VAL A 169 27.69 -4.60 -6.54
C VAL A 169 27.31 -3.15 -6.82
N THR A 170 26.51 -2.89 -7.85
CA THR A 170 26.02 -1.54 -8.15
C THR A 170 25.15 -0.98 -7.02
N ALA A 171 24.38 -1.83 -6.34
CA ALA A 171 23.58 -1.45 -5.17
C ALA A 171 24.40 -1.27 -3.88
N GLY A 172 25.70 -1.59 -3.89
CA GLY A 172 26.57 -1.50 -2.71
C GLY A 172 26.34 -2.61 -1.67
N ALA A 173 25.57 -3.66 -2.01
CA ALA A 173 25.24 -4.76 -1.09
C ALA A 173 26.36 -5.81 -0.98
N VAL A 174 27.22 -5.90 -2.00
CA VAL A 174 28.36 -6.83 -2.07
C VAL A 174 29.54 -6.10 -2.70
N TYR A 175 30.75 -6.35 -2.24
CA TYR A 175 31.97 -5.83 -2.87
C TYR A 175 32.79 -6.97 -3.50
N PHE A 176 33.53 -6.64 -4.55
CA PHE A 176 34.36 -7.58 -5.29
C PHE A 176 35.84 -7.21 -5.10
N SER A 177 36.64 -8.11 -4.54
CA SER A 177 38.09 -7.92 -4.37
C SER A 177 38.85 -8.92 -5.25
N GLY A 178 38.90 -8.62 -6.56
CA GLY A 178 39.77 -9.32 -7.52
C GLY A 178 39.35 -10.74 -7.92
N LYS A 179 39.71 -11.76 -7.14
CA LYS A 179 39.39 -13.19 -7.39
C LYS A 179 38.41 -13.79 -6.38
N TYR A 180 38.09 -13.03 -5.35
CA TYR A 180 37.23 -13.44 -4.28
C TYR A 180 36.19 -12.34 -4.08
N PHE A 181 35.01 -12.71 -3.60
CA PHE A 181 34.10 -11.78 -2.95
C PHE A 181 34.37 -11.87 -1.44
N PRO A 182 35.43 -11.23 -0.89
CA PRO A 182 35.32 -10.77 0.48
C PRO A 182 34.39 -9.57 0.42
N PHE A 183 33.42 -9.45 1.30
CA PHE A 183 33.23 -8.21 2.05
C PHE A 183 32.06 -8.39 3.01
N THR A 184 32.37 -7.97 4.23
CA THR A 184 31.46 -7.56 5.29
C THR A 184 30.11 -7.14 4.74
N LEU A 185 29.05 -7.82 5.18
CA LEU A 185 27.69 -7.32 5.08
C LEU A 185 27.63 -5.97 5.81
N LEU A 186 27.87 -4.88 5.09
CA LEU A 186 27.45 -3.58 5.57
C LEU A 186 25.93 -3.55 5.40
N SER A 187 25.28 -3.80 6.54
CA SER A 187 23.88 -3.49 6.83
C SER A 187 22.85 -4.09 5.88
N PHE A 188 22.56 -5.39 6.06
CA PHE A 188 21.16 -5.81 6.17
C PHE A 188 20.63 -5.32 7.54
N GLN A 189 20.63 -4.01 7.78
CA GLN A 189 19.74 -3.44 8.79
C GLN A 189 18.42 -3.21 8.08
N ALA A 190 17.46 -4.06 8.42
CA ALA A 190 16.06 -3.83 8.12
C ALA A 190 15.69 -2.39 8.53
N HIS A 191 15.24 -1.62 7.55
CA HIS A 191 14.28 -0.54 7.76
C HIS A 191 12.94 -1.04 7.25
#